data_AF-A0ABC9QSP3-F1
#
_entry.id   AF-A0ABC9QSP3-F1
#
_cell.length_a   1.000
_cell.length_b   1.000
_cell.length_c   1.000
_cell.angle_alpha   90.00
_cell.angle_beta   90.00
_cell.angle_gamma   90.00
#
_symmetry.space_group_name_H-M   'P 1'
#
loop_
_entity.id
_entity.type
_entity.pdbx_description
1 polymer ?
#
loop_
_entity_poly.entity_id
_entity_poly.type
_entity_poly.pdbx_seq_one_letter_code
_entity_poly.pdbx_strand_id
1 'polypeptide(L)'
;MKEFKIADITKDMFNPDSKEFKDIDIYDFTHYLLMVNREPNENNPVLNRLVQAVKDMQKESEKGIKKQKLETPSEWGHNYSEFKGDGLGAINKLLETKKGFVAGAFYKEGLGDIDLVWGNKDYGLEHILKRREKQAKNQGLNEQQAKEYALNIAKTIPEVIDKGVKVERNGRVAIEYQNIRVGLKDNWKGEKLPNHWVITGYEKRLEDSESLYTSPLITKGETLPLNSNKPNPTTKKLNKD
;
A
#
# COMPACT_ATOMS: atom_id res chain seq x y z
N MET A 1 33.18 -16.47 -46.09
CA MET A 1 32.09 -15.62 -45.57
C MET A 1 31.48 -16.35 -44.39
N LYS A 2 31.47 -15.76 -43.19
CA LYS A 2 30.79 -16.36 -42.03
C LYS A 2 29.34 -15.90 -42.06
N GLU A 3 28.41 -16.85 -42.23
CA GLU A 3 26.98 -16.60 -42.08
C GLU A 3 26.69 -16.21 -40.63
N PHE A 4 26.26 -14.97 -40.42
CA PHE A 4 25.66 -14.56 -39.17
C PHE A 4 24.20 -15.00 -39.18
N LYS A 5 23.88 -16.08 -38.46
CA LYS A 5 22.49 -16.47 -38.20
C LYS A 5 21.90 -15.47 -37.22
N ILE A 6 20.79 -14.85 -37.62
CA ILE A 6 20.02 -13.85 -36.85
C ILE A 6 19.64 -14.38 -35.44
N ALA A 7 19.62 -15.69 -35.24
CA ALA A 7 19.31 -16.35 -33.97
C ALA A 7 20.33 -16.09 -32.84
N ASP A 8 21.58 -15.71 -33.12
CA ASP A 8 22.58 -15.50 -32.07
C ASP A 8 22.46 -14.13 -31.37
N ILE A 9 21.68 -13.20 -31.93
CA ILE A 9 21.55 -11.82 -31.45
C ILE A 9 20.24 -11.59 -30.66
N THR A 10 19.37 -12.61 -30.57
CA THR A 10 18.10 -12.53 -29.83
C THR A 10 18.19 -13.07 -28.40
N LYS A 11 19.39 -13.44 -27.93
CA LYS A 11 19.58 -14.18 -26.68
C LYS A 11 19.25 -13.40 -25.40
N ASP A 12 19.00 -12.10 -25.49
CA ASP A 12 18.70 -11.25 -24.34
C ASP A 12 17.19 -11.10 -24.08
N MET A 13 16.35 -11.25 -25.11
CA MET A 13 14.88 -11.21 -24.97
C MET A 13 14.25 -12.58 -24.68
N PHE A 14 15.03 -13.66 -24.80
CA PHE A 14 14.62 -15.04 -24.51
C PHE A 14 15.56 -15.69 -23.48
N ASN A 15 16.22 -14.87 -22.67
CA ASN A 15 16.94 -15.36 -21.51
C ASN A 15 15.89 -15.92 -20.53
N PRO A 16 16.00 -17.16 -20.02
CA PRO A 16 15.01 -17.72 -19.09
C PRO A 16 14.80 -16.90 -17.80
N ASP A 17 15.71 -15.96 -17.51
CA ASP A 17 15.64 -15.04 -16.37
C ASP A 17 15.01 -13.65 -16.69
N SER A 18 14.58 -13.38 -17.94
CA SER A 18 13.93 -12.12 -18.32
C SER A 18 12.41 -12.14 -18.09
N LYS A 19 11.77 -10.96 -18.04
CA LYS A 19 10.30 -10.85 -17.97
C LYS A 19 9.64 -11.63 -19.11
N GLU A 20 8.51 -12.29 -18.83
CA GLU A 20 7.71 -12.91 -19.90
C GLU A 20 7.26 -11.84 -20.89
N PHE A 21 7.10 -12.20 -22.17
CA PHE A 21 6.77 -11.23 -23.24
C PHE A 21 5.52 -10.39 -22.97
N LYS A 22 4.57 -10.94 -22.20
CA LYS A 22 3.33 -10.28 -21.78
C LYS A 22 3.54 -9.19 -20.71
N ASP A 23 4.67 -9.24 -20.01
CA ASP A 23 5.01 -8.36 -18.88
C ASP A 23 6.08 -7.30 -19.28
N ILE A 24 6.47 -7.27 -20.56
CA ILE A 24 7.38 -6.27 -21.12
C ILE A 24 6.60 -4.96 -21.32
N ASP A 25 7.07 -3.90 -20.67
CA ASP A 25 6.54 -2.55 -20.86
C ASP A 25 7.39 -1.71 -21.81
N ILE A 26 6.90 -0.50 -22.13
CA ILE A 26 7.58 0.39 -23.07
C ILE A 26 8.97 0.82 -22.58
N TYR A 27 9.21 0.85 -21.27
CA TYR A 27 10.50 1.21 -20.69
C TYR A 27 11.51 0.09 -20.82
N ASP A 28 11.08 -1.16 -20.62
CA ASP A 28 11.91 -2.35 -20.89
C ASP A 28 12.39 -2.36 -22.35
N PHE A 29 11.50 -2.05 -23.30
CA PHE A 29 11.84 -1.96 -24.73
C PHE A 29 12.85 -0.84 -25.03
N THR A 30 12.69 0.33 -24.39
CA THR A 30 13.67 1.42 -24.54
C THR A 30 15.02 1.07 -23.91
N HIS A 31 15.03 0.34 -22.80
CA HIS A 31 16.26 -0.10 -22.14
C HIS A 31 17.00 -1.13 -23.00
N TYR A 32 16.28 -2.08 -23.61
CA TYR A 32 16.83 -3.02 -24.59
C TYR A 32 17.48 -2.31 -25.77
N LEU A 33 16.80 -1.33 -26.37
CA LEU A 33 17.34 -0.54 -27.48
C LEU A 33 18.62 0.23 -27.12
N LEU A 34 18.78 0.61 -25.86
CA LEU A 34 19.97 1.29 -25.34
C LEU A 34 21.09 0.31 -24.94
N MET A 35 20.76 -0.86 -24.37
CA MET A 35 21.71 -1.90 -23.92
C MET A 35 22.42 -2.61 -25.07
N VAL A 36 21.81 -2.73 -26.24
CA VAL A 36 22.44 -3.37 -27.42
C VAL A 36 23.66 -2.62 -27.98
N ASN A 37 24.19 -1.62 -27.26
CA ASN A 37 25.45 -0.91 -27.54
C ASN A 37 25.61 -0.57 -29.04
N ARG A 38 24.51 -0.16 -29.67
CA ARG A 38 24.56 0.49 -30.97
C ARG A 38 25.06 1.89 -30.69
N GLU A 39 26.37 2.09 -30.85
CA GLU A 39 26.97 3.42 -30.77
C GLU A 39 26.13 4.39 -31.62
N PRO A 40 25.77 5.58 -31.08
CA PRO A 40 25.12 6.61 -31.87
C PRO A 40 26.09 7.02 -32.99
N ASN A 41 25.95 6.43 -34.18
CA ASN A 41 26.70 6.86 -35.35
C ASN A 41 25.87 7.92 -36.10
N GLU A 42 26.55 8.87 -36.72
CA GLU A 42 25.92 9.98 -37.45
C GLU A 42 25.07 9.52 -38.66
N ASN A 43 25.19 8.25 -39.06
CA ASN A 43 24.47 7.64 -40.18
C ASN A 43 23.15 6.96 -39.80
N ASN A 44 22.73 6.96 -38.52
CA ASN A 44 21.43 6.44 -38.12
C ASN A 44 20.48 7.55 -37.64
N PRO A 45 19.78 8.24 -38.57
CA PRO A 45 18.90 9.35 -38.23
C PRO A 45 17.70 8.93 -37.35
N VAL A 46 17.33 7.65 -37.37
CA VAL A 46 16.22 7.12 -36.57
C VAL A 46 16.58 7.03 -35.09
N LEU A 47 17.79 6.57 -34.77
CA LEU A 47 18.26 6.46 -33.38
C LEU A 47 18.44 7.85 -32.73
N ASN A 48 18.99 8.82 -33.47
CA ASN A 48 19.11 10.20 -32.98
C ASN A 48 17.73 10.84 -32.73
N ARG A 49 16.74 10.60 -33.61
CA ARG A 49 15.36 11.05 -33.40
C ARG A 49 14.73 10.39 -32.18
N LEU A 50 14.97 9.10 -31.95
CA LEU A 50 14.46 8.38 -30.78
C LEU A 50 15.05 8.94 -29.48
N VAL A 51 16.38 9.11 -29.41
CA VAL A 51 17.05 9.68 -28.24
C VAL A 51 16.58 11.10 -27.97
N GLN A 52 16.40 11.91 -29.02
CA GLN A 52 15.88 13.26 -28.90
C GLN A 52 14.44 13.28 -28.41
N ALA A 53 13.57 12.42 -28.96
CA ALA A 53 12.18 12.27 -28.51
C ALA A 53 12.10 11.84 -27.04
N VAL A 54 12.94 10.89 -26.58
CA VAL A 54 12.99 10.47 -25.17
C VAL A 54 13.44 11.62 -24.26
N LYS A 55 14.45 12.40 -24.67
CA LYS A 55 14.92 13.58 -23.92
C LYS A 55 13.86 14.69 -23.88
N ASP A 56 13.14 14.89 -24.97
CA ASP A 56 12.08 15.89 -25.05
C ASP A 56 10.85 15.46 -24.25
N MET A 57 10.51 14.16 -24.23
CA MET A 57 9.49 13.60 -23.33
C MET A 57 9.86 13.73 -21.85
N GLN A 58 11.14 13.51 -21.47
CA GLN A 58 11.62 13.76 -20.11
C GLN A 58 11.58 15.26 -19.75
N LYS A 59 11.89 16.14 -20.70
CA LYS A 59 11.75 17.59 -20.51
C LYS A 59 10.29 18.04 -20.44
N GLU A 60 9.38 17.42 -21.19
CA GLU A 60 7.95 17.72 -21.14
C GLU A 60 7.31 17.21 -19.85
N SER A 61 7.74 16.05 -19.34
CA SER A 61 7.32 15.58 -18.01
C SER A 61 7.82 16.52 -16.90
N GLU A 62 9.02 17.08 -17.03
CA GLU A 62 9.54 18.12 -16.12
C GLU A 62 8.83 19.48 -16.28
N LYS A 63 8.50 19.90 -17.52
CA LYS A 63 7.85 21.19 -17.82
C LYS A 63 6.34 21.20 -17.60
N GLY A 64 5.70 20.03 -17.58
CA GLY A 64 4.29 19.84 -17.18
C GLY A 64 4.09 19.94 -15.66
N ILE A 65 5.16 19.85 -14.86
CA ILE A 65 5.14 20.08 -13.42
C ILE A 65 5.24 21.60 -13.14
N LYS A 66 4.29 22.38 -13.65
CA LYS A 66 3.81 23.50 -12.83
C LYS A 66 3.16 22.83 -11.63
N LYS A 67 3.96 22.60 -10.56
CA LYS A 67 3.46 22.16 -9.26
C LYS A 67 2.26 23.03 -8.93
N GLN A 68 1.04 22.52 -9.12
CA GLN A 68 -0.02 22.88 -8.21
C GLN A 68 0.60 22.57 -6.86
N LYS A 69 0.89 23.63 -6.10
CA LYS A 69 1.44 23.51 -4.77
C LYS A 69 0.40 22.69 -4.01
N LEU A 70 0.65 21.40 -3.85
CA LEU A 70 -0.12 20.55 -2.96
C LEU A 70 -0.04 21.25 -1.62
N GLU A 71 -1.17 21.81 -1.17
CA GLU A 71 -1.30 22.41 0.15
C GLU A 71 -1.40 21.27 1.17
N THR A 72 -0.28 20.56 1.29
CA THR A 72 -0.11 19.43 2.19
C THR A 72 0.83 19.85 3.31
N PRO A 73 0.60 19.38 4.55
CA PRO A 73 1.46 19.71 5.67
C PRO A 73 2.93 19.39 5.38
N SER A 74 3.83 20.35 5.61
CA SER A 74 5.27 20.15 5.43
C SER A 74 5.82 19.01 6.30
N GLU A 75 5.17 18.77 7.45
CA GLU A 75 5.44 17.67 8.39
C GLU A 75 5.25 16.27 7.78
N TRP A 76 4.49 16.15 6.69
CA TRP A 76 4.26 14.86 6.03
C TRP A 76 5.45 14.43 5.18
N GLY A 77 6.36 15.35 4.83
CA GLY A 77 7.58 15.05 4.09
C GLY A 77 7.35 14.92 2.58
N HIS A 78 8.07 14.00 1.94
CA HIS A 78 8.04 13.83 0.49
C HIS A 78 6.75 13.12 0.03
N ASN A 79 6.15 13.61 -1.05
CA ASN A 79 5.02 12.97 -1.71
C ASN A 79 5.52 11.97 -2.77
N TYR A 80 5.23 10.69 -2.60
CA TYR A 80 5.51 9.65 -3.61
C TYR A 80 4.35 9.58 -4.61
N SER A 81 4.29 10.59 -5.48
CA SER A 81 3.18 10.77 -6.44
C SER A 81 3.04 9.62 -7.46
N GLU A 82 4.10 8.84 -7.66
CA GLU A 82 4.11 7.66 -8.53
C GLU A 82 3.14 6.56 -8.05
N PHE A 83 2.71 6.58 -6.78
CA PHE A 83 1.74 5.64 -6.20
C PHE A 83 0.32 6.22 -6.09
N LYS A 84 0.02 7.35 -6.75
CA LYS A 84 -1.35 7.91 -6.75
C LYS A 84 -2.34 6.89 -7.35
N GLY A 85 -3.43 6.63 -6.63
CA GLY A 85 -4.45 5.64 -7.00
C GLY A 85 -4.05 4.18 -6.78
N ASP A 86 -2.78 3.90 -6.45
CA ASP A 86 -2.31 2.57 -6.08
C ASP A 86 -2.20 2.46 -4.56
N GLY A 87 -3.32 2.14 -3.91
CA GLY A 87 -3.40 2.06 -2.46
C GLY A 87 -2.46 1.02 -1.83
N LEU A 88 -2.23 -0.11 -2.49
CA LEU A 88 -1.31 -1.15 -1.99
C LEU A 88 0.15 -0.74 -2.21
N GLY A 89 0.49 -0.19 -3.38
CA GLY A 89 1.81 0.36 -3.66
C GLY A 89 2.17 1.49 -2.70
N ALA A 90 1.22 2.39 -2.40
CA ALA A 90 1.39 3.46 -1.42
C ALA A 90 1.72 2.91 -0.02
N ILE A 91 0.99 1.88 0.44
CA ILE A 91 1.28 1.23 1.73
C ILE A 91 2.68 0.62 1.72
N ASN A 92 3.04 -0.13 0.68
CA ASN A 92 4.35 -0.77 0.59
C ASN A 92 5.48 0.27 0.54
N LYS A 93 5.30 1.36 -0.20
CA LYS A 93 6.28 2.43 -0.28
C LYS A 93 6.51 3.09 1.07
N LEU A 94 5.45 3.39 1.81
CA LEU A 94 5.56 4.02 3.12
C LEU A 94 6.13 3.05 4.17
N LEU A 95 5.88 1.74 4.06
CA LEU A 95 6.53 0.72 4.89
C LEU A 95 8.05 0.64 4.65
N GLU A 96 8.47 0.77 3.39
CA GLU A 96 9.87 0.79 2.98
C GLU A 96 10.59 2.04 3.51
N THR A 97 10.03 3.22 3.25
CA THR A 97 10.71 4.50 3.53
C THR A 97 10.51 4.98 4.96
N LYS A 98 9.43 4.56 5.62
CA LYS A 98 9.01 4.97 6.96
C LYS A 98 8.96 6.49 7.15
N LYS A 99 8.59 7.20 6.07
CA LYS A 99 8.42 8.66 6.02
C LYS A 99 7.65 9.03 4.75
N GLY A 100 7.24 10.29 4.64
CA GLY A 100 6.54 10.77 3.46
C GLY A 100 5.05 10.45 3.48
N PHE A 101 4.42 10.69 2.34
CA PHE A 101 3.01 10.43 2.11
C PHE A 101 2.75 10.18 0.62
N VAL A 102 1.54 9.75 0.31
CA VAL A 102 1.03 9.59 -1.05
C VAL A 102 -0.28 10.34 -1.15
N ALA A 103 -0.27 11.43 -1.92
CA ALA A 103 -1.47 12.20 -2.19
C ALA A 103 -2.43 11.42 -3.11
N GLY A 104 -3.69 11.31 -2.74
CA GLY A 104 -4.69 10.54 -3.49
C GLY A 104 -4.30 9.06 -3.63
N ALA A 105 -3.72 8.47 -2.58
CA ALA A 105 -3.42 7.04 -2.52
C ALA A 105 -4.67 6.19 -2.77
N PHE A 106 -5.84 6.71 -2.38
CA PHE A 106 -7.13 6.10 -2.61
C PHE A 106 -8.13 7.12 -3.15
N TYR A 107 -9.26 6.61 -3.65
CA TYR A 107 -10.38 7.42 -4.09
C TYR A 107 -11.68 6.84 -3.53
N LYS A 108 -12.62 7.69 -3.12
CA LYS A 108 -13.98 7.29 -2.76
C LYS A 108 -15.00 8.28 -3.28
N GLU A 109 -16.00 7.77 -3.99
CA GLU A 109 -17.13 8.59 -4.43
C GLU A 109 -17.77 9.33 -3.24
N GLY A 110 -17.98 10.64 -3.41
CA GLY A 110 -18.50 11.52 -2.36
C GLY A 110 -17.47 12.05 -1.35
N LEU A 111 -16.25 11.50 -1.32
CA LEU A 111 -15.13 12.03 -0.51
C LEU A 111 -13.97 12.57 -1.35
N GLY A 112 -13.83 12.07 -2.59
CA GLY A 112 -12.72 12.42 -3.49
C GLY A 112 -11.45 11.64 -3.20
N ASP A 113 -10.32 12.26 -3.51
CA ASP A 113 -8.99 11.73 -3.23
C ASP A 113 -8.75 11.63 -1.71
N ILE A 114 -8.16 10.51 -1.29
CA ILE A 114 -7.79 10.23 0.10
C ILE A 114 -6.29 10.00 0.18
N ASP A 115 -5.61 10.80 0.99
CA ASP A 115 -4.16 10.72 1.19
C ASP A 115 -3.80 9.64 2.22
N LEU A 116 -2.67 8.99 1.98
CA LEU A 116 -2.04 8.08 2.94
C LEU A 116 -0.71 8.68 3.41
N VAL A 117 -0.54 8.85 4.71
CA VAL A 117 0.67 9.40 5.32
C VAL A 117 1.34 8.36 6.20
N TRP A 118 2.69 8.31 6.19
CA TRP A 118 3.43 7.45 7.12
C TRP A 118 3.05 7.80 8.57
N GLY A 119 3.12 9.08 8.89
CA GLY A 119 2.65 9.65 10.14
C GLY A 119 3.60 9.41 11.30
N ASN A 120 3.04 9.16 12.48
CA ASN A 120 3.80 8.96 13.72
C ASN A 120 3.00 8.11 14.71
N LYS A 121 3.35 8.16 16.00
CA LYS A 121 2.65 7.39 17.05
C LYS A 121 1.16 7.75 17.24
N ASP A 122 0.71 8.90 16.74
CA ASP A 122 -0.63 9.47 17.00
C ASP A 122 -1.55 9.39 15.78
N TYR A 123 -1.00 9.28 14.56
CA TYR A 123 -1.77 9.18 13.31
C TYR A 123 -1.01 8.48 12.18
N GLY A 124 -1.73 8.12 11.12
CA GLY A 124 -1.16 7.58 9.88
C GLY A 124 -0.83 6.09 9.97
N LEU A 125 -0.06 5.60 9.00
CA LEU A 125 0.28 4.18 8.88
C LEU A 125 1.10 3.67 10.08
N GLU A 126 2.05 4.45 10.58
CA GLU A 126 2.86 4.09 11.75
C GLU A 126 1.99 3.88 13.00
N HIS A 127 1.02 4.77 13.22
CA HIS A 127 0.06 4.66 14.32
C HIS A 127 -0.75 3.37 14.24
N ILE A 128 -1.25 3.03 13.05
CA ILE A 128 -2.03 1.81 12.81
C ILE A 128 -1.20 0.60 13.21
N LEU A 129 0.02 0.49 12.66
CA LEU A 129 0.91 -0.63 12.91
C LEU A 129 1.24 -0.80 14.40
N LYS A 130 1.73 0.27 15.05
CA LYS A 130 2.10 0.23 16.48
C LYS A 130 0.91 -0.11 17.37
N ARG A 131 -0.26 0.46 17.09
CA ARG A 131 -1.44 0.26 17.91
C ARG A 131 -2.02 -1.14 17.74
N ARG A 132 -1.99 -1.70 16.52
CA ARG A 132 -2.45 -3.07 16.26
C ARG A 132 -1.48 -4.11 16.80
N GLU A 133 -0.18 -3.88 16.70
CA GLU A 133 0.83 -4.75 17.31
C GLU A 133 0.66 -4.80 18.84
N LYS A 134 0.50 -3.64 19.49
CA LYS A 134 0.23 -3.58 20.93
C LYS A 134 -1.08 -4.28 21.30
N GLN A 135 -2.13 -4.11 20.49
CA GLN A 135 -3.41 -4.78 20.70
C GLN A 135 -3.25 -6.31 20.64
N ALA A 136 -2.53 -6.84 19.64
CA ALA A 136 -2.28 -8.26 19.50
C ALA A 136 -1.43 -8.82 20.65
N LYS A 137 -0.35 -8.14 21.04
CA LYS A 137 0.50 -8.54 22.18
C LYS A 137 -0.28 -8.59 23.49
N ASN A 138 -1.16 -7.62 23.74
CA ASN A 138 -2.03 -7.60 24.92
C ASN A 138 -3.01 -8.79 24.97
N GLN A 139 -3.17 -9.52 23.86
CA GLN A 139 -4.02 -10.70 23.76
C GLN A 139 -3.24 -12.02 23.71
N GLY A 140 -1.93 -11.97 23.96
CA GLY A 140 -1.09 -13.15 24.08
C GLY A 140 -0.40 -13.58 22.78
N LEU A 141 -0.52 -12.81 21.68
CA LEU A 141 0.23 -13.09 20.46
C LEU A 141 1.72 -12.78 20.67
N ASN A 142 2.57 -13.58 20.04
CA ASN A 142 4.01 -13.31 20.01
C ASN A 142 4.33 -12.11 19.11
N GLU A 143 5.59 -11.65 19.13
CA GLU A 143 5.99 -10.45 18.40
C GLU A 143 5.80 -10.56 16.88
N GLN A 144 6.10 -11.71 16.28
CA GLN A 144 5.95 -11.91 14.84
C GLN A 144 4.47 -11.91 14.42
N GLN A 145 3.64 -12.67 15.13
CA GLN A 145 2.19 -12.72 14.91
C GLN A 145 1.54 -11.34 15.09
N ALA A 146 1.98 -10.57 16.09
CA ALA A 146 1.45 -9.23 16.33
C ALA A 146 1.78 -8.25 15.19
N LYS A 147 3.00 -8.34 14.63
CA LYS A 147 3.40 -7.55 13.47
C LYS A 147 2.64 -7.95 12.20
N GLU A 148 2.45 -9.26 11.99
CA GLU A 148 1.68 -9.77 10.86
C GLU A 148 0.21 -9.34 10.93
N TYR A 149 -0.42 -9.48 12.11
CA TYR A 149 -1.77 -8.97 12.35
C TYR A 149 -1.88 -7.47 12.04
N ALA A 150 -0.93 -6.67 12.52
CA ALA A 150 -0.92 -5.23 12.28
C ALA A 150 -0.76 -4.89 10.78
N LEU A 151 0.10 -5.62 10.07
CA LEU A 151 0.31 -5.46 8.64
C LEU A 151 -0.93 -5.86 7.84
N ASN A 152 -1.61 -6.94 8.23
CA ASN A 152 -2.85 -7.38 7.58
C ASN A 152 -3.94 -6.30 7.71
N ILE A 153 -4.10 -5.70 8.89
CA ILE A 153 -5.03 -4.57 9.06
C ILE A 153 -4.66 -3.41 8.12
N ALA A 154 -3.39 -3.03 8.02
CA ALA A 154 -2.97 -1.99 7.09
C ALA A 154 -3.29 -2.35 5.63
N LYS A 155 -3.01 -3.59 5.21
CA LYS A 155 -3.26 -4.08 3.85
C LYS A 155 -4.74 -4.23 3.49
N THR A 156 -5.65 -4.27 4.47
CA THR A 156 -7.10 -4.26 4.22
C THR A 156 -7.66 -2.86 3.92
N ILE A 157 -6.92 -1.78 4.25
CA ILE A 157 -7.39 -0.39 4.05
C ILE A 157 -7.86 -0.11 2.61
N PRO A 158 -7.14 -0.51 1.54
CA PRO A 158 -7.59 -0.27 0.17
C PRO A 158 -8.96 -0.89 -0.11
N GLU A 159 -9.18 -2.14 0.31
CA GLU A 159 -10.47 -2.82 0.13
C GLU A 159 -11.58 -2.16 0.95
N VAL A 160 -11.28 -1.74 2.18
CA VAL A 160 -12.25 -1.04 3.03
C VAL A 160 -12.66 0.28 2.40
N ILE A 161 -11.73 1.03 1.83
CA ILE A 161 -12.04 2.30 1.16
C ILE A 161 -12.89 2.05 -0.09
N ASP A 162 -12.48 1.09 -0.92
CA ASP A 162 -13.16 0.72 -2.17
C ASP A 162 -14.60 0.25 -1.93
N LYS A 163 -14.79 -0.80 -1.12
CA LYS A 163 -16.08 -1.48 -0.92
C LYS A 163 -16.89 -0.96 0.26
N GLY A 164 -16.27 -0.22 1.17
CA GLY A 164 -16.92 0.21 2.40
C GLY A 164 -17.91 1.35 2.23
N VAL A 165 -18.65 1.61 3.29
CA VAL A 165 -19.65 2.68 3.35
C VAL A 165 -19.10 3.83 4.19
N LYS A 166 -19.25 5.06 3.70
CA LYS A 166 -18.94 6.27 4.46
C LYS A 166 -19.89 6.34 5.67
N VAL A 167 -19.32 6.45 6.87
CA VAL A 167 -20.04 6.73 8.10
C VAL A 167 -19.54 8.02 8.72
N GLU A 168 -20.45 8.84 9.23
CA GLU A 168 -20.12 10.11 9.86
C GLU A 168 -20.80 10.18 11.24
N ARG A 169 -20.01 10.42 12.29
CA ARG A 169 -20.53 10.54 13.66
C ARG A 169 -19.79 11.66 14.39
N ASN A 170 -20.52 12.64 14.92
CA ASN A 170 -19.96 13.78 15.65
C ASN A 170 -18.86 14.51 14.87
N GLY A 171 -19.08 14.73 13.57
CA GLY A 171 -18.11 15.36 12.67
C GLY A 171 -16.86 14.52 12.35
N ARG A 172 -16.84 13.24 12.73
CA ARG A 172 -15.76 12.30 12.38
C ARG A 172 -16.21 11.40 11.25
N VAL A 173 -15.51 11.50 10.13
CA VAL A 173 -15.70 10.65 8.95
C VAL A 173 -14.90 9.36 9.12
N ALA A 174 -15.49 8.24 8.75
CA ALA A 174 -14.82 6.96 8.61
C ALA A 174 -15.43 6.18 7.45
N ILE A 175 -14.74 5.15 7.00
CA ILE A 175 -15.27 4.15 6.08
C ILE A 175 -15.30 2.81 6.82
N GLU A 176 -16.44 2.13 6.77
CA GLU A 176 -16.64 0.83 7.38
C GLU A 176 -16.93 -0.22 6.32
N TYR A 177 -16.25 -1.35 6.40
CA TYR A 177 -16.50 -2.53 5.59
C TYR A 177 -16.25 -3.77 6.43
N GLN A 178 -17.22 -4.69 6.46
CA GLN A 178 -17.21 -5.84 7.35
C GLN A 178 -16.98 -5.41 8.81
N ASN A 179 -15.98 -5.98 9.48
CA ASN A 179 -15.59 -5.62 10.83
C ASN A 179 -14.42 -4.62 10.87
N ILE A 180 -13.99 -4.02 9.75
CA ILE A 180 -12.91 -3.04 9.72
C ILE A 180 -13.47 -1.62 9.60
N ARG A 181 -12.87 -0.69 10.35
CA ARG A 181 -13.13 0.75 10.28
C ARG A 181 -11.85 1.52 10.00
N VAL A 182 -11.88 2.34 8.96
CA VAL A 182 -10.82 3.29 8.61
C VAL A 182 -11.30 4.69 8.97
N GLY A 183 -10.64 5.32 9.94
CA GLY A 183 -10.93 6.70 10.33
C GLY A 183 -10.25 7.68 9.39
N LEU A 184 -10.98 8.71 8.98
CA LEU A 184 -10.50 9.77 8.10
C LEU A 184 -10.53 11.12 8.82
N LYS A 185 -9.69 12.04 8.38
CA LYS A 185 -9.70 13.44 8.78
C LYS A 185 -9.60 14.32 7.54
N ASP A 186 -10.18 15.50 7.59
CA ASP A 186 -10.22 16.48 6.49
C ASP A 186 -9.45 17.77 6.84
N ASN A 187 -8.72 17.77 7.96
CA ASN A 187 -8.01 18.94 8.45
C ASN A 187 -6.68 18.60 9.11
N TRP A 188 -5.77 19.57 9.12
CA TRP A 188 -4.47 19.51 9.78
C TRP A 188 -4.32 20.71 10.70
N LYS A 189 -4.09 20.47 12.00
CA LYS A 189 -3.95 21.53 13.03
C LYS A 189 -5.08 22.59 13.00
N GLY A 190 -6.29 22.20 12.58
CA GLY A 190 -7.46 23.07 12.49
C GLY A 190 -7.69 23.66 11.09
N GLU A 191 -6.72 23.59 10.19
CA GLU A 191 -6.84 24.04 8.81
C GLU A 191 -7.42 22.94 7.93
N LYS A 192 -8.45 23.27 7.14
CA LYS A 192 -9.07 22.33 6.22
C LYS A 192 -8.10 21.98 5.10
N LEU A 193 -7.97 20.69 4.81
CA LEU A 193 -7.17 20.18 3.71
C LEU A 193 -8.05 19.95 2.47
N PRO A 194 -7.46 19.95 1.26
CA PRO A 194 -8.20 19.64 0.04
C PRO A 194 -8.70 18.19 0.01
N ASN A 195 -7.89 17.26 0.53
CA ASN A 195 -8.18 15.84 0.56
C ASN A 195 -8.50 15.36 1.99
N HIS A 196 -9.29 14.30 2.08
CA HIS A 196 -9.33 13.51 3.31
C HIS A 196 -8.03 12.72 3.44
N TRP A 197 -7.68 12.31 4.65
CA TRP A 197 -6.50 11.48 4.88
C TRP A 197 -6.73 10.43 5.96
N VAL A 198 -6.04 9.30 5.83
CA VAL A 198 -6.17 8.17 6.75
C VAL A 198 -5.47 8.49 8.08
N ILE A 199 -6.27 8.65 9.15
CA ILE A 199 -5.73 8.89 10.50
C ILE A 199 -5.51 7.59 11.27
N THR A 200 -6.39 6.59 11.10
CA THR A 200 -6.32 5.30 11.80
C THR A 200 -7.10 4.21 11.07
N GLY A 201 -6.87 2.95 11.42
CA GLY A 201 -7.53 1.78 10.86
C GLY A 201 -7.54 0.65 11.90
N TYR A 202 -8.68 0.01 12.09
CA TYR A 202 -8.82 -1.05 13.09
C TYR A 202 -10.02 -1.96 12.86
N GLU A 203 -9.91 -3.17 13.40
CA GLU A 203 -11.05 -4.08 13.55
C GLU A 203 -11.96 -3.63 14.71
N LYS A 204 -13.24 -3.39 14.40
CA LYS A 204 -14.32 -3.18 15.37
C LYS A 204 -14.52 -4.48 16.14
N ARG A 205 -14.54 -4.38 17.47
CA ARG A 205 -14.93 -5.51 18.31
C ARG A 205 -16.40 -5.83 18.06
N LEU A 206 -16.71 -7.09 17.84
CA LEU A 206 -18.08 -7.58 17.98
C LEU A 206 -18.40 -7.57 19.47
N GLU A 207 -19.61 -7.20 19.85
CA GLU A 207 -20.02 -7.05 21.26
C GLU A 207 -19.83 -8.34 22.08
N ASP A 208 -19.76 -9.50 21.42
CA ASP A 208 -19.55 -10.82 22.04
C ASP A 208 -18.12 -11.39 21.90
N SER A 209 -17.17 -10.69 21.26
CA SER A 209 -15.81 -11.19 21.03
C SER A 209 -14.83 -10.68 22.09
N GLU A 210 -14.54 -11.49 23.10
CA GLU A 210 -13.51 -11.16 24.12
C GLU A 210 -12.07 -11.29 23.59
N SER A 211 -11.83 -11.91 22.42
CA SER A 211 -10.48 -12.13 21.88
C SER A 211 -10.38 -12.06 20.34
N LEU A 212 -9.23 -11.58 19.82
CA LEU A 212 -8.88 -11.58 18.38
C LEU A 212 -8.68 -12.99 17.83
N TYR A 213 -8.67 -14.03 18.67
CA TYR A 213 -8.70 -15.42 18.19
C TYR A 213 -9.95 -15.73 17.36
N THR A 214 -11.01 -14.93 17.52
CA THR A 214 -12.23 -15.01 16.71
C THR A 214 -12.20 -14.14 15.45
N SER A 215 -11.14 -13.36 15.24
CA SER A 215 -10.99 -12.50 14.06
C SER A 215 -10.79 -13.35 12.80
N PRO A 216 -11.60 -13.17 11.74
CA PRO A 216 -11.45 -13.89 10.47
C PRO A 216 -10.06 -13.74 9.84
N LEU A 217 -9.37 -12.63 10.13
CA LEU A 217 -8.01 -12.34 9.65
C LEU A 217 -6.93 -13.18 10.36
N ILE A 218 -7.19 -13.66 11.57
CA ILE A 218 -6.28 -14.55 12.31
C ILE A 218 -6.59 -16.02 11.97
N THR A 219 -7.87 -16.37 11.77
CA THR A 219 -8.29 -17.75 11.46
C THR A 219 -8.02 -18.17 10.01
N LYS A 220 -7.88 -17.24 9.06
CA LYS A 220 -7.50 -17.54 7.66
C LYS A 220 -6.00 -17.72 7.43
N GLY A 221 -5.15 -17.44 8.41
CA GLY A 221 -3.74 -17.86 8.39
C GLY A 221 -3.66 -19.33 8.79
N GLU A 222 -3.75 -20.24 7.82
CA GLU A 222 -3.59 -21.66 8.06
C GLU A 222 -2.22 -21.94 8.70
N THR A 223 -2.25 -22.36 9.97
CA THR A 223 -1.25 -23.06 10.81
C THR A 223 -0.97 -22.33 12.13
N LEU A 224 -1.84 -22.55 13.14
CA LEU A 224 -1.38 -22.59 14.52
C LEU A 224 -1.61 -24.00 15.07
N PRO A 225 -0.61 -24.63 15.71
CA PRO A 225 -0.79 -25.93 16.32
C PRO A 225 -1.79 -25.82 17.47
N LEU A 226 -2.81 -26.66 17.39
CA LEU A 226 -3.82 -26.86 18.41
C LEU A 226 -3.18 -27.48 19.66
N ASN A 227 -2.91 -26.69 20.70
CA ASN A 227 -2.91 -27.07 22.13
C ASN A 227 -2.43 -25.88 22.99
N SER A 228 -3.02 -25.53 24.14
CA SER A 228 -3.41 -26.44 25.21
C SER A 228 -4.43 -25.82 26.19
N ASN A 229 -5.42 -26.65 26.56
CA ASN A 229 -6.04 -26.83 27.88
C ASN A 229 -6.27 -25.60 28.80
N LYS A 230 -7.48 -25.03 28.76
CA LYS A 230 -8.11 -24.47 29.96
C LYS A 230 -9.33 -25.32 30.33
N PRO A 231 -9.47 -25.80 31.57
CA PRO A 231 -10.71 -26.43 32.01
C PRO A 231 -11.82 -25.39 32.04
N ASN A 232 -12.93 -25.72 31.39
CA ASN A 232 -14.16 -24.94 31.36
C ASN A 232 -14.75 -24.85 32.78
N PRO A 233 -15.03 -23.66 33.36
CA PRO A 233 -15.60 -23.57 34.69
C PRO A 233 -17.13 -23.54 34.59
N THR A 234 -17.76 -24.68 34.26
CA THR A 234 -19.20 -24.81 34.53
C THR A 234 -19.59 -26.25 34.84
N THR A 235 -19.39 -26.66 36.09
CA THR A 235 -20.11 -27.77 36.71
C THR A 235 -20.66 -27.28 38.05
N LYS A 236 -21.94 -26.91 38.06
CA LYS A 236 -22.69 -26.72 39.31
C LYS A 236 -22.84 -28.09 39.98
N LYS A 237 -22.39 -28.17 41.24
CA LYS A 237 -22.50 -29.31 42.15
C LYS A 237 -23.94 -29.83 42.24
N LEU A 238 -24.11 -31.15 42.19
CA LEU A 238 -25.29 -31.86 42.70
C LEU A 238 -25.39 -31.64 44.21
N ASN A 239 -26.54 -31.19 44.68
CA ASN A 239 -26.94 -31.37 46.08
C ASN A 239 -27.56 -32.76 46.21
N LYS A 240 -27.04 -33.56 47.14
CA LYS A 240 -27.69 -34.77 47.66
C LYS A 240 -28.45 -34.37 48.91
N ASP A 241 -29.74 -34.66 48.92
CA ASP A 241 -30.45 -35.10 50.13
C ASP A 241 -30.68 -36.62 49.99
#